data_AF-A0A127PZZ3-F1
#
_entry.id   AF-A0A127PZZ3-F1
#
_cell.length_a   1.000
_cell.length_b   1.000
_cell.length_c   1.000
_cell.angle_alpha   90.00
_cell.angle_beta   90.00
_cell.angle_gamma   90.00
#
_symmetry.space_group_name_H-M   'P 1'
#
loop_
_entity.id
_entity.type
_entity.pdbx_description
1 polymer ?
#
loop_
_entity_poly.entity_id
_entity_poly.type
_entity_poly.pdbx_seq_one_letter_code
_entity_poly.pdbx_strand_id
1 'polypeptide(L)'
;MGLVEGFTEFLPISSTGHLILAGSLLDFTADIGREKAEVFEIAIQAGAIFAVCWEYRARIAAVLRGLPSDPKARKLVLNLVIAFIPAAILGLLFSKMIKEKLFAPLPVAIALIVGGFVILWVERRNKTHGSVARVDSVDDMTALDALKIGFAQAFALIPGTSRSGATIIGGMMFGLSRKAATEFSFFLAIPTLFAATIYSLYKDRALLSASDIPLFSIGTVAAFVSAFLCVRWLLRYISSHDFTAFAWYRIVFGLVVIVTGYAGWVSWVH
;
A
#
# COMPACT_ATOMS: atom_id res chain seq x y z
N MET A 1 9.63 -13.18 -4.31
CA MET A 1 9.24 -11.95 -3.58
C MET A 1 8.74 -10.83 -4.48
N GLY A 2 9.47 -10.39 -5.52
CA GLY A 2 9.00 -9.31 -6.42
C GLY A 2 7.59 -9.51 -6.99
N LEU A 3 7.27 -10.72 -7.47
CA LEU A 3 5.91 -11.03 -7.93
C LEU A 3 4.83 -10.86 -6.85
N VAL A 4 5.15 -11.25 -5.61
CA VAL A 4 4.27 -11.15 -4.45
C VAL A 4 4.01 -9.69 -4.10
N GLU A 5 5.08 -8.88 -4.01
CA GLU A 5 4.99 -7.44 -3.80
C GLU A 5 4.07 -6.79 -4.84
N GLY A 6 4.41 -6.93 -6.13
CA GLY A 6 3.66 -6.27 -7.18
C GLY A 6 2.18 -6.67 -7.22
N PHE A 7 1.87 -7.94 -6.91
CA PHE A 7 0.47 -8.40 -6.91
C PHE A 7 -0.31 -7.90 -5.69
N THR A 8 0.34 -7.65 -4.55
CA THR A 8 -0.35 -7.43 -3.27
C THR A 8 -0.31 -5.97 -2.80
N GLU A 9 0.61 -5.15 -3.30
CA GLU A 9 0.81 -3.76 -2.85
C GLU A 9 -0.44 -2.88 -3.06
N PHE A 10 -1.06 -3.00 -4.23
CA PHE A 10 -2.22 -2.18 -4.61
C PHE A 10 -3.56 -2.79 -4.22
N LEU A 11 -3.58 -4.09 -3.89
CA LEU A 11 -4.77 -4.75 -3.36
C LEU A 11 -4.92 -4.41 -1.88
N PRO A 12 -6.16 -4.27 -1.37
CA PRO A 12 -6.40 -3.99 0.03
C PRO A 12 -6.15 -5.23 0.92
N ILE A 13 -5.11 -6.04 0.68
CA ILE A 13 -4.81 -7.31 1.36
C ILE A 13 -3.46 -7.34 2.12
N SER A 14 -2.70 -6.24 2.07
CA SER A 14 -1.42 -6.02 2.77
C SER A 14 -0.22 -6.79 2.20
N SER A 15 0.63 -6.12 1.42
CA SER A 15 1.90 -6.65 0.90
C SER A 15 2.84 -7.11 2.01
N THR A 16 2.97 -6.36 3.10
CA THR A 16 3.87 -6.68 4.23
C THR A 16 3.69 -8.11 4.77
N GLY A 17 2.45 -8.54 5.03
CA GLY A 17 2.20 -9.90 5.53
C GLY A 17 2.57 -10.98 4.52
N HIS A 18 2.34 -10.72 3.22
CA HIS A 18 2.71 -11.68 2.18
C HIS A 18 4.22 -11.74 1.95
N LEU A 19 4.91 -10.62 2.09
CA LEU A 19 6.36 -10.56 2.00
C LEU A 19 7.03 -11.26 3.19
N ILE A 20 6.52 -11.08 4.41
CA ILE A 20 6.99 -11.84 5.58
C ILE A 20 6.86 -13.35 5.34
N LEU A 21 5.69 -13.80 4.88
CA LEU A 21 5.46 -15.22 4.58
C LEU A 21 6.39 -15.71 3.46
N ALA A 22 6.47 -14.99 2.35
CA ALA A 22 7.31 -15.37 1.22
C ALA A 22 8.79 -15.38 1.59
N GLY A 23 9.25 -14.42 2.39
CA GLY A 23 10.62 -14.34 2.88
C GLY A 23 10.95 -15.51 3.80
N SER A 24 10.05 -15.87 4.72
CA SER A 24 10.22 -17.04 5.59
C SER A 24 10.21 -18.37 4.83
N LEU A 25 9.37 -18.54 3.81
CA LEU A 25 9.31 -19.79 3.03
C LEU A 25 10.50 -19.96 2.08
N LEU A 26 11.21 -18.87 1.76
CA LEU A 26 12.40 -18.88 0.91
C LEU A 26 13.69 -18.82 1.72
N ASP A 27 13.61 -18.81 3.06
CA ASP A 27 14.74 -18.55 3.96
C ASP A 27 15.53 -17.28 3.60
N PHE A 28 14.86 -16.32 2.95
CA PHE A 28 15.51 -15.17 2.30
C PHE A 28 16.23 -14.26 3.30
N THR A 29 15.61 -14.03 4.45
CA THR A 29 16.20 -13.25 5.55
C THR A 29 17.47 -13.92 6.11
N ALA A 30 17.52 -15.24 6.12
CA ALA A 30 18.70 -16.00 6.56
C ALA A 30 19.84 -15.88 5.53
N ASP A 31 19.51 -15.88 4.24
CA ASP A 31 20.49 -15.81 3.15
C ASP A 31 21.19 -14.45 3.03
N ILE A 32 20.43 -13.34 3.11
CA ILE A 32 20.96 -12.00 2.82
C ILE A 32 21.07 -11.07 4.04
N GLY A 33 20.58 -11.52 5.20
CA GLY A 33 20.52 -10.75 6.43
C GLY A 33 19.29 -9.82 6.49
N ARG A 34 18.77 -9.64 7.70
CA ARG A 34 17.54 -8.90 7.99
C ARG A 34 17.53 -7.48 7.44
N GLU A 35 18.55 -6.69 7.74
CA GLU A 35 18.56 -5.28 7.36
C GLU A 35 18.61 -5.12 5.83
N LYS A 36 19.34 -5.99 5.13
CA LYS A 36 19.35 -5.99 3.66
C LYS A 36 18.02 -6.49 3.07
N ALA A 37 17.36 -7.45 3.71
CA ALA A 37 16.02 -7.88 3.31
C ALA A 37 14.98 -6.75 3.44
N GLU A 38 15.01 -5.97 4.54
CA GLU A 38 14.15 -4.78 4.69
C GLU A 38 14.39 -3.78 3.54
N VAL A 39 15.65 -3.50 3.20
CA VAL A 39 15.99 -2.59 2.08
C VAL A 39 15.58 -3.18 0.73
N PHE A 40 15.70 -4.49 0.53
CA PHE A 40 15.25 -5.19 -0.67
C PHE A 40 13.73 -5.09 -0.86
N GLU A 41 12.95 -5.32 0.20
CA GLU A 41 11.48 -5.20 0.18
C GLU A 41 11.04 -3.78 -0.20
N ILE A 42 11.71 -2.76 0.34
CA ILE A 42 11.47 -1.36 -0.01
C ILE A 42 11.88 -1.07 -1.47
N ALA A 43 12.96 -1.68 -1.97
CA ALA A 43 13.38 -1.51 -3.36
C ALA A 43 12.38 -2.12 -4.35
N ILE A 44 11.85 -3.31 -4.06
CA ILE A 44 10.84 -3.92 -4.94
C ILE A 44 9.49 -3.18 -4.91
N GLN A 45 9.14 -2.53 -3.79
CA GLN A 45 8.02 -1.58 -3.73
C GLN A 45 8.18 -0.46 -4.75
N ALA A 46 9.40 0.06 -4.93
CA ALA A 46 9.66 1.07 -5.97
C ALA A 46 9.33 0.55 -7.38
N GLY A 47 9.65 -0.71 -7.67
CA GLY A 47 9.22 -1.40 -8.89
C GLY A 47 7.70 -1.40 -9.07
N ALA A 48 6.95 -1.71 -8.01
CA ALA A 48 5.49 -1.66 -8.03
C ALA A 48 4.96 -0.23 -8.28
N ILE A 49 5.56 0.81 -7.69
CA ILE A 49 5.18 2.21 -7.96
C ILE A 49 5.43 2.58 -9.42
N PHE A 50 6.57 2.18 -9.99
CA PHE A 50 6.85 2.47 -11.40
C PHE A 50 5.76 1.92 -12.33
N ALA A 51 5.12 0.81 -11.98
CA ALA A 51 4.00 0.27 -12.72
C ALA A 51 2.78 1.20 -12.72
N VAL A 52 2.46 1.82 -11.57
CA VAL A 52 1.42 2.85 -11.49
C VAL A 52 1.80 4.08 -12.30
N CYS A 53 3.05 4.54 -12.18
CA CYS A 53 3.55 5.66 -12.98
C CYS A 53 3.42 5.39 -14.49
N TRP A 54 3.68 4.14 -14.91
CA TRP A 54 3.57 3.73 -16.30
C TRP A 54 2.11 3.62 -16.78
N GLU A 55 1.24 2.99 -15.98
CA GLU A 55 -0.19 2.86 -16.29
C GLU A 55 -0.84 4.24 -16.41
N TYR A 56 -0.56 5.13 -15.46
CA TYR A 56 -1.11 6.49 -15.43
C TYR A 56 -0.22 7.54 -16.12
N ARG A 57 0.77 7.14 -16.95
CA ARG A 57 1.76 8.07 -17.53
C ARG A 57 1.16 9.25 -18.29
N ALA A 58 0.08 9.01 -19.05
CA ALA A 58 -0.59 10.07 -19.79
C ALA A 58 -1.28 11.07 -18.84
N ARG A 59 -1.91 10.56 -17.78
CA ARG A 59 -2.57 11.37 -16.76
C ARG A 59 -1.54 12.16 -15.92
N ILE A 60 -0.45 11.52 -15.51
CA ILE A 60 0.66 12.17 -14.80
C ILE A 60 1.27 13.27 -15.67
N ALA A 61 1.57 12.99 -16.94
CA ALA A 61 2.10 13.98 -17.86
C ALA A 61 1.14 15.17 -18.07
N ALA A 62 -0.17 14.91 -18.17
CA ALA A 62 -1.18 15.96 -18.27
C ALA A 62 -1.21 16.84 -17.01
N VAL A 63 -1.18 16.24 -15.82
CA VAL A 63 -1.13 16.98 -14.55
C VAL A 63 0.14 17.82 -14.45
N LEU A 64 1.32 17.25 -14.76
CA LEU A 64 2.59 17.97 -14.69
C LEU A 64 2.66 19.15 -15.68
N ARG A 65 2.18 18.96 -16.91
CA ARG A 65 2.07 20.05 -17.90
C ARG A 65 1.01 21.09 -17.53
N GLY A 66 -0.04 20.67 -16.83
CA GLY A 66 -1.11 21.53 -16.34
C GLY A 66 -0.76 22.32 -15.09
N LEU A 67 0.29 21.97 -14.32
CA LEU A 67 0.68 22.69 -13.11
C LEU A 67 0.76 24.23 -13.26
N PRO A 68 1.29 24.79 -14.35
CA PRO A 68 1.37 26.23 -14.53
C PRO A 68 0.04 26.92 -14.83
N SER A 69 -1.00 26.22 -15.30
CA SER A 69 -2.20 26.87 -15.86
C SER A 69 -3.54 26.22 -15.51
N ASP A 70 -3.58 24.94 -15.14
CA ASP A 70 -4.79 24.18 -14.84
C ASP A 70 -5.04 24.10 -13.31
N PRO A 71 -6.11 24.73 -12.80
CA PRO A 71 -6.50 24.63 -11.39
C PRO A 71 -6.77 23.19 -10.93
N LYS A 72 -7.26 22.30 -11.81
CA LYS A 72 -7.54 20.90 -11.44
C LYS A 72 -6.25 20.12 -11.20
N ALA A 73 -5.25 20.29 -12.07
CA ALA A 73 -3.92 19.71 -11.88
C ALA A 73 -3.29 20.16 -10.55
N ARG A 74 -3.33 21.46 -10.25
CA ARG A 74 -2.82 22.01 -8.97
C ARG A 74 -3.56 21.44 -7.77
N LYS A 75 -4.88 21.33 -7.86
CA LYS A 75 -5.74 20.79 -6.80
C LYS A 75 -5.41 19.33 -6.51
N LEU A 76 -5.25 18.50 -7.54
CA LEU A 76 -4.84 17.10 -7.37
C LEU A 76 -3.49 16.99 -6.66
N VAL A 77 -2.48 17.74 -7.12
CA VAL A 77 -1.14 17.71 -6.49
C VAL A 77 -1.17 18.20 -5.05
N LEU A 78 -1.91 19.29 -4.77
CA LEU A 78 -2.10 19.78 -3.41
C LEU A 78 -2.77 18.73 -2.52
N ASN A 79 -3.81 18.07 -3.02
CA ASN A 79 -4.50 17.01 -2.29
C ASN A 79 -3.56 15.82 -1.99
N LEU A 80 -2.68 15.44 -2.93
CA LEU A 80 -1.69 14.39 -2.68
C LEU A 80 -0.72 14.76 -1.56
N VAL A 81 -0.25 16.01 -1.54
CA VAL A 81 0.62 16.52 -0.46
C VAL A 81 -0.13 16.53 0.87
N ILE A 82 -1.36 17.06 0.90
CA ILE A 82 -2.19 17.10 2.11
C ILE A 82 -2.43 15.68 2.67
N ALA A 83 -2.74 14.71 1.81
CA ALA A 83 -2.97 13.33 2.24
C ALA A 83 -1.68 12.62 2.69
N PHE A 84 -0.53 13.01 2.16
CA PHE A 84 0.77 12.45 2.57
C PHE A 84 1.19 12.91 3.98
N ILE A 85 0.91 14.17 4.34
CA ILE A 85 1.42 14.80 5.58
C ILE A 85 1.12 14.01 6.86
N PRO A 86 -0.12 13.56 7.16
CA PRO A 86 -0.39 12.89 8.43
C PRO A 86 0.42 11.60 8.62
N ALA A 87 0.48 10.76 7.58
CA ALA A 87 1.25 9.52 7.63
C ALA A 87 2.76 9.78 7.70
N ALA A 88 3.26 10.80 7.00
CA ALA A 88 4.68 11.18 7.07
C ALA A 88 5.08 11.67 8.46
N ILE A 89 4.30 12.58 9.06
CA ILE A 89 4.57 13.10 10.41
C ILE A 89 4.53 11.96 11.43
N LEU A 90 3.46 11.17 11.45
CA LEU A 90 3.32 10.08 12.41
C LEU A 90 4.37 8.98 12.19
N GLY A 91 4.70 8.67 10.93
CA GLY A 91 5.76 7.72 10.60
C GLY A 91 7.12 8.17 11.10
N LEU A 92 7.47 9.46 10.94
CA LEU A 92 8.73 10.00 11.46
C LEU A 92 8.77 10.00 12.99
N LEU A 93 7.70 10.47 13.65
CA LEU A 93 7.64 10.57 15.11
C LEU A 93 7.63 9.21 15.81
N PHE A 94 6.96 8.21 15.23
CA PHE A 94 6.72 6.91 15.87
C PHE A 94 7.49 5.75 15.25
N SER A 95 8.38 5.98 14.28
CA SER A 95 9.13 4.94 13.54
C SER A 95 9.74 3.86 14.43
N LYS A 96 10.46 4.25 15.50
CA LYS A 96 11.09 3.31 16.44
C LYS A 96 10.07 2.46 17.20
N MET A 97 9.04 3.11 17.77
CA MET A 97 7.99 2.45 18.52
C MET A 97 7.20 1.46 17.64
N ILE A 98 6.92 1.84 16.39
CA ILE A 98 6.26 0.98 15.41
C ILE A 98 7.11 -0.27 15.16
N LYS A 99 8.41 -0.09 14.84
CA LYS A 99 9.35 -1.21 14.62
C LYS A 99 9.43 -2.14 15.83
N GLU A 100 9.53 -1.61 17.04
CA GLU A 100 9.71 -2.42 18.25
C GLU A 100 8.44 -3.15 18.73
N LYS A 101 7.24 -2.55 18.53
CA LYS A 101 6.00 -3.06 19.14
C LYS A 101 5.06 -3.72 18.15
N LEU A 102 5.09 -3.31 16.88
CA LEU A 102 4.06 -3.70 15.91
C LEU A 102 4.58 -4.65 14.82
N PHE A 103 5.89 -4.77 14.62
CA PHE A 103 6.49 -5.77 13.74
C PHE A 103 6.59 -7.13 14.45
N ALA A 104 5.45 -7.70 14.78
CA ALA A 104 5.31 -9.03 15.37
C ALA A 104 4.10 -9.76 14.75
N PRO A 105 4.11 -11.11 14.74
CA PRO A 105 3.05 -11.92 14.13
C PRO A 105 1.64 -11.53 14.58
N LEU A 106 1.45 -11.35 15.89
CA LEU A 106 0.13 -11.10 16.47
C LEU A 106 -0.44 -9.72 16.09
N PRO A 107 0.28 -8.59 16.26
CA PRO A 107 -0.16 -7.30 15.74
C PRO A 107 -0.51 -7.32 14.24
N VAL A 108 0.33 -7.94 13.41
CA VAL A 108 0.10 -8.07 11.95
C VAL A 108 -1.19 -8.82 11.65
N ALA A 109 -1.40 -9.96 12.32
CA ALA A 109 -2.62 -10.76 12.16
C ALA A 109 -3.87 -10.00 12.59
N ILE A 110 -3.82 -9.31 13.73
CA ILE A 110 -4.94 -8.51 14.22
C ILE A 110 -5.26 -7.40 13.23
N ALA A 111 -4.26 -6.69 12.70
CA ALA A 111 -4.46 -5.65 11.69
C ALA A 111 -5.06 -6.19 10.37
N LEU A 112 -4.66 -7.40 9.96
CA LEU A 112 -5.26 -8.11 8.82
C LEU A 112 -6.76 -8.35 9.05
N ILE A 113 -7.11 -8.98 10.18
CA ILE A 113 -8.48 -9.37 10.54
C ILE A 113 -9.37 -8.13 10.74
N VAL A 114 -8.93 -7.16 11.55
CA VAL A 114 -9.66 -5.92 11.80
C VAL A 114 -9.87 -5.15 10.50
N GLY A 115 -8.83 -5.03 9.67
CA GLY A 115 -8.97 -4.40 8.35
C GLY A 115 -9.99 -5.11 7.45
N GLY A 116 -10.08 -6.45 7.52
CA GLY A 116 -11.11 -7.23 6.85
C GLY A 116 -12.52 -6.88 7.34
N PHE A 117 -12.73 -6.84 8.66
CA PHE A 117 -14.01 -6.43 9.22
C PHE A 117 -14.41 -4.99 8.87
N VAL A 118 -13.44 -4.07 8.84
CA VAL A 118 -13.67 -2.68 8.40
C VAL A 118 -14.15 -2.65 6.94
N ILE A 119 -13.50 -3.39 6.03
CA ILE A 119 -13.96 -3.49 4.63
C ILE A 119 -15.40 -4.02 4.56
N LEU A 120 -15.70 -5.12 5.26
CA LEU A 120 -17.05 -5.70 5.28
C LEU A 120 -18.10 -4.70 5.78
N TRP A 121 -17.77 -3.94 6.83
CA TRP A 121 -18.64 -2.93 7.39
C TRP A 121 -18.91 -1.77 6.41
N VAL A 122 -17.86 -1.24 5.77
CA VAL A 122 -18.00 -0.14 4.78
C VAL A 122 -18.80 -0.61 3.56
N GLU A 123 -18.51 -1.80 3.05
CA GLU A 123 -19.23 -2.36 1.90
C GLU A 123 -20.70 -2.61 2.21
N ARG A 124 -21.01 -3.16 3.39
CA ARG A 124 -22.39 -3.35 3.84
C ARG A 124 -23.12 -2.01 3.98
N ARG A 125 -22.47 -1.01 4.59
CA ARG A 125 -23.04 0.34 4.76
C ARG A 125 -23.37 0.99 3.41
N ASN A 126 -22.47 0.90 2.43
CA ASN A 126 -22.68 1.49 1.11
C ASN A 126 -23.82 0.80 0.35
N LYS A 127 -23.96 -0.53 0.50
CA LYS A 127 -25.08 -1.30 -0.05
C LYS A 127 -26.42 -0.93 0.59
N THR A 128 -26.48 -0.79 1.91
CA THR A 128 -27.75 -0.56 2.64
C THR A 128 -28.27 0.87 2.54
N HIS A 129 -27.37 1.86 2.50
CA HIS A 129 -27.77 3.28 2.47
C HIS A 129 -27.85 3.85 1.05
N GLY A 130 -27.67 3.02 0.00
CA GLY A 130 -27.72 3.45 -1.39
C GLY A 130 -26.76 4.61 -1.67
N SER A 131 -25.52 4.54 -1.15
CA SER A 131 -24.64 5.71 -1.12
C SER A 131 -24.31 6.17 -2.54
N VAL A 132 -24.98 7.21 -3.00
CA VAL A 132 -24.50 8.01 -4.13
C VAL A 132 -23.18 8.59 -3.67
N ALA A 133 -22.09 8.20 -4.32
CA ALA A 133 -20.79 8.75 -4.01
C ALA A 133 -20.86 10.27 -4.17
N ARG A 134 -20.36 11.01 -3.17
CA ARG A 134 -20.27 12.47 -3.26
C ARG A 134 -19.16 12.87 -4.25
N VAL A 135 -18.13 12.04 -4.36
CA VAL A 135 -16.95 12.28 -5.17
C VAL A 135 -16.71 11.07 -6.08
N ASP A 136 -17.05 11.22 -7.36
CA ASP A 136 -16.90 10.17 -8.37
C ASP A 136 -15.56 10.22 -9.11
N SER A 137 -14.85 11.35 -9.06
CA SER A 137 -13.54 11.57 -9.66
C SER A 137 -12.56 12.20 -8.67
N VAL A 138 -11.28 11.85 -8.81
CA VAL A 138 -10.19 12.44 -8.01
C VAL A 138 -10.06 13.96 -8.18
N ASP A 139 -10.53 14.51 -9.31
CA ASP A 139 -10.51 15.95 -9.57
C ASP A 139 -11.53 16.73 -8.71
N ASP A 140 -12.59 16.05 -8.29
CA ASP A 140 -13.68 16.66 -7.52
C ASP A 140 -13.36 16.69 -6.01
N MET A 141 -12.36 15.92 -5.57
CA MET A 141 -11.93 15.84 -4.17
C MET A 141 -11.58 17.20 -3.58
N THR A 142 -12.10 17.51 -2.41
CA THR A 142 -11.70 18.70 -1.64
C THR A 142 -10.40 18.45 -0.84
N ALA A 143 -9.74 19.51 -0.39
CA ALA A 143 -8.61 19.41 0.53
C ALA A 143 -8.96 18.68 1.83
N LEU A 144 -10.20 18.84 2.31
CA LEU A 144 -10.69 18.13 3.49
C LEU A 144 -10.81 16.62 3.23
N ASP A 145 -11.21 16.21 2.02
CA ASP A 145 -11.27 14.79 1.64
C ASP A 145 -9.88 14.17 1.65
N ALA A 146 -8.90 14.89 1.06
CA ALA A 146 -7.51 14.49 1.07
C ALA A 146 -6.95 14.35 2.49
N LEU A 147 -7.23 15.32 3.37
CA LEU A 147 -6.78 15.29 4.76
C LEU A 147 -7.35 14.09 5.52
N LYS A 148 -8.65 13.81 5.36
CA LYS A 148 -9.31 12.64 5.97
C LYS A 148 -8.69 11.33 5.46
N ILE A 149 -8.40 11.23 4.17
CA ILE A 149 -7.69 10.06 3.61
C ILE A 149 -6.27 9.97 4.16
N GLY A 150 -5.58 11.09 4.39
CA GLY A 150 -4.27 11.09 5.03
C GLY A 150 -4.29 10.55 6.45
N PHE A 151 -5.30 10.91 7.25
CA PHE A 151 -5.52 10.29 8.56
C PHE A 151 -5.86 8.80 8.44
N ALA A 152 -6.64 8.39 7.44
CA ALA A 152 -6.87 6.98 7.18
C ALA A 152 -5.55 6.26 6.82
N GLN A 153 -4.71 6.87 5.97
CA GLN A 153 -3.39 6.34 5.60
C GLN A 153 -2.47 6.17 6.82
N ALA A 154 -2.59 7.00 7.84
CA ALA A 154 -1.79 6.84 9.06
C ALA A 154 -2.00 5.49 9.76
N PHE A 155 -3.17 4.85 9.62
CA PHE A 155 -3.38 3.49 10.13
C PHE A 155 -2.55 2.43 9.38
N ALA A 156 -2.06 2.74 8.19
CA ALA A 156 -1.12 1.89 7.46
C ALA A 156 0.26 1.79 8.11
N LEU A 157 0.57 2.69 9.05
CA LEU A 157 1.77 2.59 9.89
C LEU A 157 1.73 1.37 10.82
N ILE A 158 0.54 0.81 11.07
CA ILE A 158 0.38 -0.49 11.74
C ILE A 158 0.62 -1.59 10.69
N PRO A 159 1.69 -2.38 10.81
CA PRO A 159 1.98 -3.49 9.89
C PRO A 159 0.78 -4.44 9.79
N GLY A 160 0.42 -4.85 8.58
CA GLY A 160 -0.75 -5.70 8.31
C GLY A 160 -2.04 -4.95 7.95
N THR A 161 -2.16 -3.65 8.23
CA THR A 161 -3.38 -2.88 7.88
C THR A 161 -3.59 -2.76 6.37
N SER A 162 -2.52 -2.84 5.56
CA SER A 162 -2.49 -2.44 4.14
C SER A 162 -2.68 -0.95 3.94
N ARG A 163 -1.70 -0.33 3.28
CA ARG A 163 -1.78 1.08 2.90
C ARG A 163 -2.90 1.35 1.92
N SER A 164 -2.99 0.57 0.85
CA SER A 164 -4.08 0.65 -0.13
C SER A 164 -5.44 0.36 0.53
N GLY A 165 -5.54 -0.62 1.44
CA GLY A 165 -6.74 -0.84 2.23
C GLY A 165 -7.17 0.39 3.03
N ALA A 166 -6.26 0.98 3.79
CA ALA A 166 -6.55 2.13 4.63
C ALA A 166 -7.03 3.36 3.82
N THR A 167 -6.37 3.68 2.71
CA THR A 167 -6.71 4.84 1.87
C THR A 167 -7.96 4.62 1.04
N ILE A 168 -8.15 3.44 0.44
CA ILE A 168 -9.31 3.15 -0.42
C ILE A 168 -10.58 3.10 0.44
N ILE A 169 -10.55 2.30 1.50
CA ILE A 169 -11.71 2.08 2.36
C ILE A 169 -12.02 3.34 3.19
N GLY A 170 -10.98 4.04 3.66
CA GLY A 170 -11.13 5.36 4.26
C GLY A 170 -11.77 6.36 3.29
N GLY A 171 -11.30 6.43 2.05
CA GLY A 171 -11.90 7.27 1.01
C GLY A 171 -13.38 6.96 0.80
N MET A 172 -13.73 5.68 0.71
CA MET A 172 -15.13 5.23 0.60
C MET A 172 -15.97 5.64 1.82
N MET A 173 -15.43 5.53 3.04
CA MET A 173 -16.10 6.01 4.26
C MET A 173 -16.38 7.51 4.24
N PHE A 174 -15.55 8.29 3.54
CA PHE A 174 -15.69 9.75 3.41
C PHE A 174 -16.48 10.17 2.16
N GLY A 175 -17.07 9.21 1.44
CA GLY A 175 -18.00 9.44 0.34
C GLY A 175 -17.37 9.46 -1.05
N LEU A 176 -16.16 8.93 -1.23
CA LEU A 176 -15.59 8.69 -2.56
C LEU A 176 -16.19 7.41 -3.16
N SER A 177 -16.35 7.39 -4.47
CA SER A 177 -16.64 6.17 -5.22
C SER A 177 -15.47 5.18 -5.10
N ARG A 178 -15.72 3.88 -5.28
CA ARG A 178 -14.66 2.84 -5.27
C ARG A 178 -13.55 3.19 -6.27
N LYS A 179 -13.94 3.69 -7.44
CA LYS A 179 -13.02 4.11 -8.49
C LYS A 179 -12.18 5.31 -8.06
N ALA A 180 -12.80 6.40 -7.61
CA ALA A 180 -12.08 7.59 -7.15
C ALA A 180 -11.15 7.29 -5.98
N ALA A 181 -11.60 6.51 -5.00
CA ALA A 181 -10.79 6.12 -3.84
C ALA A 181 -9.59 5.26 -4.25
N THR A 182 -9.78 4.33 -5.19
CA THR A 182 -8.70 3.49 -5.72
C THR A 182 -7.69 4.29 -6.54
N GLU A 183 -8.16 5.13 -7.46
CA GLU A 183 -7.29 6.00 -8.27
C GLU A 183 -6.49 6.96 -7.38
N PHE A 184 -7.15 7.62 -6.41
CA PHE A 184 -6.45 8.52 -5.48
C PHE A 184 -5.43 7.79 -4.62
N SER A 185 -5.76 6.59 -4.11
CA SER A 185 -4.83 5.73 -3.38
C SER A 185 -3.58 5.39 -4.20
N PHE A 186 -3.74 5.11 -5.50
CA PHE A 186 -2.60 4.85 -6.40
C PHE A 186 -1.76 6.09 -6.62
N PHE A 187 -2.37 7.26 -6.84
CA PHE A 187 -1.60 8.51 -6.94
C PHE A 187 -0.88 8.86 -5.64
N LEU A 188 -1.51 8.63 -4.48
CA LEU A 188 -0.92 8.87 -3.16
C LEU A 188 0.23 7.89 -2.86
N ALA A 189 0.22 6.70 -3.46
CA ALA A 189 1.33 5.75 -3.40
C ALA A 189 2.64 6.38 -3.84
N ILE A 190 2.59 7.19 -4.91
CA ILE A 190 3.76 7.72 -5.59
C ILE A 190 4.61 8.53 -4.61
N PRO A 191 4.17 9.67 -4.06
CA PRO A 191 5.00 10.45 -3.14
C PRO A 191 5.32 9.67 -1.86
N THR A 192 4.39 8.86 -1.35
CA THR A 192 4.56 8.15 -0.08
C THR A 192 5.68 7.11 -0.15
N LEU A 193 5.60 6.21 -1.13
CA LEU A 193 6.53 5.10 -1.26
C LEU A 193 7.83 5.51 -1.94
N PHE A 194 7.84 6.52 -2.83
CA PHE A 194 9.11 7.08 -3.32
C PHE A 194 9.90 7.72 -2.17
N ALA A 195 9.24 8.50 -1.30
CA ALA A 195 9.90 9.08 -0.14
C ALA A 195 10.46 8.00 0.79
N ALA A 196 9.68 6.96 1.08
CA ALA A 196 10.14 5.83 1.90
C ALA A 196 11.34 5.10 1.25
N THR A 197 11.29 4.88 -0.06
CA THR A 197 12.36 4.23 -0.82
C THR A 197 13.66 5.04 -0.78
N ILE A 198 13.58 6.33 -1.12
CA ILE A 198 14.76 7.21 -1.12
C ILE A 198 15.35 7.29 0.28
N TYR A 199 14.50 7.44 1.31
CA TYR A 199 14.94 7.50 2.70
C TYR A 199 15.68 6.23 3.12
N SER A 200 15.12 5.04 2.86
CA SER A 200 15.77 3.77 3.23
C SER A 200 17.04 3.52 2.44
N LEU A 201 17.04 3.69 1.12
CA LEU A 201 18.24 3.51 0.31
C LEU A 201 19.37 4.46 0.73
N TYR A 202 19.05 5.69 1.10
CA TYR A 202 20.06 6.64 1.59
C TYR A 202 20.57 6.27 2.99
N LYS A 203 19.66 5.96 3.91
CA LYS A 203 20.00 5.65 5.31
C LYS A 203 20.83 4.37 5.40
N ASP A 204 20.45 3.34 4.66
CA ASP A 204 20.97 1.99 4.76
C ASP A 204 21.96 1.66 3.63
N ARG A 205 22.44 2.68 2.90
CA ARG A 205 23.38 2.57 1.76
C ARG A 205 24.65 1.77 2.05
N ALA A 206 25.11 1.75 3.30
CA ALA A 206 26.33 1.03 3.70
C ALA A 206 26.14 -0.49 3.66
N LEU A 207 24.89 -0.97 3.66
CA LEU A 207 24.55 -2.40 3.53
C LEU A 207 24.58 -2.87 2.09
N LEU A 208 24.59 -1.94 1.13
CA LEU A 208 24.48 -2.24 -0.30
C LEU A 208 25.84 -2.34 -0.97
N SER A 209 25.97 -3.31 -1.86
CA SER A 209 27.18 -3.58 -2.61
C SER A 209 26.86 -3.82 -4.10
N ALA A 210 27.86 -3.72 -4.97
CA ALA A 210 27.67 -3.96 -6.40
C ALA A 210 27.17 -5.40 -6.69
N SER A 211 27.49 -6.37 -5.83
CA SER A 211 27.00 -7.75 -5.95
C SER A 211 25.50 -7.90 -5.69
N ASP A 212 24.85 -6.91 -5.06
CA ASP A 212 23.39 -6.95 -4.82
C ASP A 212 22.58 -6.49 -6.04
N ILE A 213 23.22 -5.85 -7.04
CA ILE A 213 22.57 -5.30 -8.23
C ILE A 213 21.68 -6.33 -8.95
N PRO A 214 22.15 -7.56 -9.25
CA PRO A 214 21.32 -8.56 -9.92
C PRO A 214 20.05 -8.91 -9.13
N LEU A 215 20.20 -9.16 -7.82
CA LEU A 215 19.09 -9.51 -6.94
C LEU A 215 18.02 -8.40 -6.91
N PHE A 216 18.45 -7.17 -6.62
CA PHE A 216 17.56 -6.02 -6.52
C PHE A 216 16.90 -5.69 -7.86
N SER A 217 17.65 -5.78 -8.97
CA SER A 217 17.12 -5.50 -10.31
C SER A 217 16.06 -6.51 -10.72
N ILE A 218 16.32 -7.81 -10.53
CA ILE A 218 15.36 -8.88 -10.85
C ILE A 218 14.10 -8.73 -10.00
N GLY A 219 14.26 -8.50 -8.69
CA GLY A 219 13.14 -8.27 -7.79
C GLY A 219 12.27 -7.08 -8.20
N THR A 220 12.92 -5.95 -8.53
CA THR A 220 12.25 -4.70 -8.92
C THR A 220 11.50 -4.86 -10.24
N VAL A 221 12.13 -5.49 -11.25
CA VAL A 221 11.48 -5.75 -12.54
C VAL A 221 10.31 -6.73 -12.38
N ALA A 222 10.46 -7.78 -11.58
CA ALA A 222 9.37 -8.71 -11.30
C ALA A 222 8.19 -8.03 -10.59
N ALA A 223 8.47 -7.14 -9.64
CA ALA A 223 7.45 -6.34 -8.97
C ALA A 223 6.75 -5.36 -9.93
N PHE A 224 7.51 -4.70 -10.80
CA PHE A 224 6.95 -3.83 -11.85
C PHE A 224 5.97 -4.59 -12.75
N VAL A 225 6.39 -5.73 -13.31
CA VAL A 225 5.54 -6.52 -14.22
C VAL A 225 4.29 -7.02 -13.50
N SER A 226 4.45 -7.57 -12.30
CA SER A 226 3.33 -8.08 -11.49
C SER A 226 2.35 -6.97 -11.12
N ALA A 227 2.84 -5.82 -10.67
CA ALA A 227 2.04 -4.65 -10.33
C ALA A 227 1.31 -4.08 -11.55
N PHE A 228 1.96 -4.03 -12.71
CA PHE A 228 1.34 -3.51 -13.93
C PHE A 228 0.12 -4.34 -14.33
N LEU A 229 0.24 -5.67 -14.30
CA LEU A 229 -0.88 -6.58 -14.56
C LEU A 229 -1.97 -6.45 -13.49
N CYS A 230 -1.54 -6.37 -12.23
CA CYS A 230 -2.41 -6.30 -11.07
C CYS A 230 -3.26 -5.01 -11.05
N VAL A 231 -2.67 -3.83 -11.25
CA VAL A 231 -3.37 -2.53 -11.28
C VAL A 231 -4.44 -2.52 -12.38
N ARG A 232 -4.10 -2.98 -13.59
CA ARG A 232 -5.06 -3.07 -14.71
C ARG A 232 -6.19 -4.05 -14.45
N TRP A 233 -5.89 -5.16 -13.78
CA TRP A 233 -6.91 -6.10 -13.35
C TRP A 233 -7.81 -5.50 -12.27
N LEU A 234 -7.24 -4.88 -11.24
CA LEU A 234 -7.98 -4.31 -10.12
C LEU A 234 -8.93 -3.20 -10.57
N LEU A 235 -8.48 -2.30 -11.45
CA LEU A 235 -9.34 -1.24 -12.02
C LEU A 235 -10.54 -1.80 -12.79
N ARG A 236 -10.36 -2.93 -13.49
CA ARG A 236 -11.47 -3.63 -14.16
C ARG A 236 -12.37 -4.33 -13.13
N TYR A 237 -11.79 -4.99 -12.13
CA TYR A 237 -12.53 -5.70 -11.08
C TYR A 237 -13.49 -4.75 -10.32
N ILE A 238 -13.00 -3.60 -9.84
CA ILE A 238 -13.80 -2.66 -9.03
C ILE A 238 -14.93 -1.96 -9.80
N SER A 239 -14.96 -2.08 -11.13
CA SER A 239 -16.05 -1.54 -11.95
C SER A 239 -17.33 -2.38 -11.85
N SER A 240 -17.21 -3.65 -11.45
CA SER A 240 -18.31 -4.62 -11.42
C SER A 240 -18.42 -5.39 -10.10
N HIS A 241 -17.38 -5.33 -9.26
CA HIS A 241 -17.30 -6.06 -8.01
C HIS A 241 -16.96 -5.12 -6.85
N ASP A 242 -17.23 -5.59 -5.63
CA ASP A 242 -16.92 -4.91 -4.39
C ASP A 242 -15.71 -5.52 -3.68
N PHE A 243 -15.29 -4.94 -2.55
CA PHE A 243 -14.11 -5.39 -1.83
C PHE A 243 -14.36 -6.57 -0.84
N THR A 244 -15.56 -7.16 -0.83
CA THR A 244 -15.95 -8.23 0.12
C THR A 244 -15.04 -9.45 0.04
N ALA A 245 -14.64 -9.86 -1.17
CA ALA A 245 -13.75 -11.02 -1.36
C ALA A 245 -12.37 -10.78 -0.74
N PHE A 246 -11.79 -9.59 -0.91
CA PHE A 246 -10.53 -9.23 -0.27
C PHE A 246 -10.65 -9.17 1.25
N ALA A 247 -11.80 -8.74 1.76
CA ALA A 247 -12.05 -8.69 3.19
C ALA A 247 -11.99 -10.09 3.84
N TRP A 248 -12.68 -11.07 3.25
CA TRP A 248 -12.62 -12.46 3.70
C TRP A 248 -11.23 -13.05 3.55
N TYR A 249 -10.56 -12.76 2.44
CA TYR A 249 -9.17 -13.18 2.24
C TYR A 249 -8.27 -12.68 3.37
N ARG A 250 -8.36 -11.41 3.75
CA ARG A 250 -7.58 -10.85 4.88
C ARG A 250 -7.88 -11.54 6.20
N ILE A 251 -9.15 -11.81 6.50
CA ILE A 251 -9.55 -12.47 7.74
C ILE A 251 -8.93 -13.88 7.79
N VAL A 252 -9.09 -14.65 6.72
CA VAL A 252 -8.50 -15.99 6.61
C VAL A 252 -6.98 -15.93 6.70
N PHE A 253 -6.34 -15.00 6.00
CA PHE A 253 -4.89 -14.85 6.02
C PHE A 253 -4.37 -14.45 7.41
N GLY A 254 -5.07 -13.57 8.12
CA GLY A 254 -4.72 -13.24 9.51
C GLY A 254 -4.87 -14.44 10.45
N LEU A 255 -5.86 -15.32 10.25
CA LEU A 255 -5.96 -16.58 10.99
C LEU A 255 -4.79 -17.52 10.66
N VAL A 256 -4.37 -17.60 9.39
CA VAL A 256 -3.18 -18.36 8.98
C VAL A 256 -1.93 -17.84 9.68
N VAL A 257 -1.74 -16.51 9.78
CA VAL A 257 -0.61 -15.89 10.50
C VAL A 257 -0.60 -16.34 11.97
N ILE A 258 -1.75 -16.31 12.64
CA ILE A 258 -1.88 -16.74 14.04
C ILE A 258 -1.49 -18.22 14.16
N VAL A 259 -2.12 -19.10 13.39
CA VAL A 259 -1.91 -20.56 13.50
C VAL A 259 -0.46 -20.92 13.21
N THR A 260 0.09 -20.44 12.10
CA THR A 260 1.46 -20.77 11.69
C THR A 260 2.52 -20.12 12.58
N GLY A 261 2.25 -18.93 13.12
CA GLY A 261 3.11 -18.28 14.11
C GLY A 261 3.15 -19.01 15.44
N TYR A 262 2.00 -19.45 15.97
CA TYR A 262 1.95 -20.26 17.20
C TYR A 262 2.54 -21.66 17.02
N ALA A 263 2.37 -22.27 15.85
CA ALA A 263 2.93 -23.59 15.54
C ALA A 263 4.44 -23.56 15.23
N GLY A 264 5.04 -22.37 15.06
CA GLY A 264 6.46 -22.21 14.71
C GLY A 264 6.79 -22.65 13.28
N TRP A 265 5.81 -22.76 12.38
CA TRP A 265 6.02 -23.18 11.00
C TRP A 265 6.55 -22.07 10.10
N VAL A 266 6.30 -20.81 10.48
CA VAL A 266 6.69 -19.63 9.72
C VAL A 266 7.26 -18.60 10.68
N SER A 267 8.42 -18.02 10.34
CA SER A 267 8.99 -16.89 11.08
C SER A 267 8.31 -15.60 10.64
N TRP A 268 7.26 -15.23 11.38
CA TRP A 268 6.53 -13.97 11.16
C TRP A 268 7.20 -12.73 11.77
N VAL A 269 8.38 -12.94 12.35
CA VAL A 269 9.23 -11.91 12.90
C VAL A 269 10.32 -11.73 11.83
N HIS A 270 10.37 -10.54 11.20
CA HIS A 270 11.63 -10.09 10.60
C HIS A 270 12.67 -10.06 11.70
#